data_AF-A0A0K2LCL7-F1
#
_entry.id   AF-A0A0K2LCL7-F1
#
_cell.length_a   1.000
_cell.length_b   1.000
_cell.length_c   1.000
_cell.angle_alpha   90.00
_cell.angle_beta   90.00
_cell.angle_gamma   90.00
#
_symmetry.space_group_name_H-M   'P 1'
#
loop_
_entity.id
_entity.type
_entity.pdbx_description
1 polymer ?
#
loop_
_entity_poly.entity_id
_entity_poly.type
_entity_poly.pdbx_seq_one_letter_code
_entity_poly.pdbx_strand_id
1 'polypeptide(L)'
;MINLNSKNGQRLIASGNWLMSLFSINFSFFLINFSVILTAIVLFNLKFSTTYSVVLIILWLMISVFTIPGLVASFASVQEWQTNGSVSFFKYFFKQWFDSQKNYRINFGLGFVASIFILLNKITVGSPQWHMAVLIFTFVYFMVLVATGFQLATHKFDSILALFVEKPLPIIISVIVFLILILMNFILQLAFLSVVCSVSLSTYVSYRLLGGQIAKKD
;
A
#
# COMPACT_ATOMS: atom_id res chain seq x y z
N MET A 1 15.02 -34.18 -13.99
CA MET A 1 15.88 -33.05 -13.58
C MET A 1 15.57 -31.85 -14.46
N ILE A 2 15.16 -30.73 -13.88
CA ILE A 2 14.90 -29.49 -14.64
C ILE A 2 16.26 -28.87 -14.97
N ASN A 3 16.56 -28.69 -16.25
CA ASN A 3 17.78 -28.01 -16.67
C ASN A 3 17.61 -26.49 -16.48
N LEU A 4 18.17 -25.98 -15.39
CA LEU A 4 18.09 -24.57 -14.99
C LEU A 4 18.85 -23.63 -15.95
N ASN A 5 19.77 -24.16 -16.77
CA ASN A 5 20.50 -23.39 -17.79
C ASN A 5 19.75 -23.31 -19.14
N SER A 6 18.62 -24.02 -19.28
CA SER A 6 17.77 -23.89 -20.47
C SER A 6 16.97 -22.59 -20.45
N LYS A 7 16.53 -22.11 -21.62
CA LYS A 7 15.64 -20.94 -21.76
C LYS A 7 14.37 -21.05 -20.89
N ASN A 8 13.85 -22.26 -20.70
CA ASN A 8 12.71 -22.53 -19.83
C ASN A 8 13.10 -22.57 -18.34
N GLY A 9 14.29 -23.08 -18.01
CA GLY A 9 14.85 -23.05 -16.65
C GLY A 9 15.13 -21.63 -16.14
N GLN A 10 15.71 -20.79 -16.99
CA GLN A 10 15.92 -19.36 -16.68
C GLN A 10 14.61 -18.59 -16.52
N ARG A 11 13.59 -18.88 -17.34
CA ARG A 11 12.23 -18.33 -17.16
C ARG A 11 11.62 -18.75 -15.83
N LEU A 12 11.82 -20.01 -15.43
CA LEU A 12 11.29 -20.54 -14.18
C LEU A 12 11.98 -19.91 -12.96
N ILE A 13 13.31 -19.74 -13.01
CA ILE A 13 14.08 -18.99 -12.00
C ILE A 13 13.60 -17.54 -11.91
N ALA A 14 13.43 -16.87 -13.06
CA ALA A 14 12.95 -15.49 -13.08
C ALA A 14 11.54 -15.35 -12.48
N SER A 15 10.62 -16.28 -12.79
CA SER A 15 9.28 -16.29 -12.17
C SER A 15 9.33 -16.58 -10.67
N GLY A 16 10.22 -17.47 -10.23
CA GLY A 16 10.43 -17.77 -8.81
C GLY A 16 10.95 -16.56 -8.04
N ASN A 17 11.96 -15.87 -8.57
CA ASN A 17 12.50 -14.65 -7.99
C ASN A 17 11.46 -13.53 -7.96
N TRP A 18 10.63 -13.42 -9.01
CA TRP A 18 9.54 -12.45 -9.07
C TRP A 18 8.51 -12.69 -7.94
N LEU A 19 8.07 -13.93 -7.78
CA LEU A 19 7.10 -14.31 -6.75
C LEU A 19 7.68 -14.14 -5.34
N MET A 20 8.94 -14.51 -5.13
CA MET A 20 9.62 -14.33 -3.83
C MET A 20 9.80 -12.86 -3.45
N SER A 21 10.02 -11.98 -4.43
CA SER A 21 10.12 -10.53 -4.20
C SER A 21 8.79 -9.95 -3.73
N LEU A 22 7.71 -10.28 -4.45
CA LEU A 22 6.35 -9.89 -4.06
C LEU A 22 5.95 -10.41 -2.69
N PHE A 23 6.26 -11.67 -2.40
CA PHE A 23 6.02 -12.28 -1.10
C PHE A 23 6.78 -11.56 0.01
N SER A 24 8.08 -11.31 -0.18
CA SER A 24 8.93 -10.69 0.86
C SER A 24 8.47 -9.28 1.22
N ILE A 25 8.12 -8.46 0.22
CA ILE A 25 7.62 -7.09 0.44
C ILE A 25 6.30 -7.12 1.20
N ASN A 26 5.36 -7.96 0.75
CA ASN A 26 4.02 -7.99 1.33
C ASN A 26 3.98 -8.67 2.70
N PHE A 27 4.83 -9.69 2.93
CA PHE A 27 5.03 -10.25 4.27
C PHE A 27 5.58 -9.21 5.24
N SER A 28 6.56 -8.41 4.82
CA SER A 28 7.10 -7.32 5.66
C SER A 28 6.04 -6.27 5.97
N PHE A 29 5.26 -5.85 4.95
CA PHE A 29 4.15 -4.93 5.14
C PHE A 29 3.11 -5.47 6.11
N PHE A 30 2.73 -6.74 5.95
CA PHE A 30 1.76 -7.42 6.81
C PHE A 30 2.24 -7.50 8.25
N LEU A 31 3.49 -7.89 8.51
CA LEU A 31 4.05 -7.95 9.87
C LEU A 31 3.94 -6.61 10.60
N ILE A 32 4.22 -5.50 9.91
CA ILE A 32 4.12 -4.16 10.49
C ILE A 32 2.66 -3.73 10.70
N ASN A 33 1.77 -4.10 9.78
CA ASN A 33 0.39 -3.62 9.77
C ASN A 33 -0.63 -4.55 10.44
N PHE A 34 -0.22 -5.75 10.85
CA PHE A 34 -1.13 -6.76 11.41
C PHE A 34 -1.91 -6.23 12.61
N SER A 35 -1.22 -5.55 13.54
CA SER A 35 -1.84 -4.91 14.69
C SER A 35 -2.83 -3.82 14.27
N VAL A 36 -2.48 -3.00 13.28
CA VAL A 36 -3.34 -1.92 12.76
C VAL A 36 -4.65 -2.48 12.20
N ILE A 37 -4.55 -3.57 11.42
CA ILE A 37 -5.71 -4.26 10.83
C ILE A 37 -6.62 -4.80 11.94
N LEU A 38 -6.06 -5.46 12.95
CA LEU A 38 -6.83 -5.96 14.09
C LEU A 38 -7.53 -4.82 14.84
N THR A 39 -6.82 -3.74 15.14
CA THR A 39 -7.39 -2.56 15.81
C THR A 39 -8.51 -1.93 14.98
N ALA A 40 -8.37 -1.86 13.66
CA ALA A 40 -9.43 -1.36 12.77
C ALA A 40 -10.68 -2.25 12.81
N ILE A 41 -10.51 -3.58 12.78
CA ILE A 41 -11.62 -4.54 12.90
C ILE A 41 -12.33 -4.37 14.25
N VAL A 42 -11.58 -4.27 15.36
CA VAL A 42 -12.15 -4.05 16.69
C VAL A 42 -12.94 -2.73 16.71
N LEU A 43 -12.34 -1.63 16.24
CA LEU A 43 -12.99 -0.31 16.20
C LEU A 43 -14.29 -0.33 15.40
N PHE A 44 -14.34 -1.04 14.28
CA PHE A 44 -15.53 -1.14 13.45
C PHE A 44 -16.71 -1.78 14.19
N ASN A 45 -16.43 -2.75 15.08
CA ASN A 45 -17.45 -3.45 15.87
C ASN A 45 -17.87 -2.72 17.15
N LEU A 46 -17.10 -1.73 17.63
CA LEU A 46 -17.45 -0.97 18.83
C LEU A 46 -18.61 0.00 18.61
N LYS A 47 -19.47 0.22 19.60
CA LYS A 47 -20.48 1.31 19.55
C LYS A 47 -19.83 2.66 19.82
N PHE A 48 -20.44 3.74 19.33
CA PHE A 48 -20.00 5.11 19.66
C PHE A 48 -20.00 5.30 21.18
N SER A 49 -18.81 5.56 21.71
CA SER A 49 -18.52 5.61 23.14
C SER A 49 -17.14 6.24 23.35
N THR A 50 -16.78 6.57 24.58
CA THR A 50 -15.43 7.01 24.94
C THR A 50 -14.38 6.00 24.49
N THR A 51 -14.66 4.70 24.66
CA THR A 51 -13.78 3.62 24.21
C THR A 51 -13.55 3.66 22.70
N TYR A 52 -14.60 3.90 21.91
CA TYR A 52 -14.46 4.08 20.46
C TYR A 52 -13.54 5.24 20.11
N SER A 53 -13.70 6.40 20.76
CA SER A 53 -12.86 7.57 20.50
C SER A 53 -11.39 7.33 20.87
N VAL A 54 -11.13 6.67 22.00
CA VAL A 54 -9.76 6.31 22.41
C VAL A 54 -9.13 5.35 21.40
N VAL A 55 -9.85 4.30 20.98
CA VAL A 55 -9.35 3.34 19.99
C VAL A 55 -9.16 4.01 18.62
N LEU A 56 -9.99 4.98 18.23
CA LEU A 56 -9.83 5.76 17.01
C LEU A 56 -8.53 6.59 17.03
N ILE A 57 -8.21 7.22 18.16
CA ILE A 57 -6.95 7.96 18.35
C ILE A 57 -5.75 7.02 18.26
N ILE A 58 -5.82 5.86 18.92
CA ILE A 58 -4.77 4.83 18.82
C ILE A 58 -4.60 4.39 17.37
N LEU A 59 -5.71 4.12 16.67
CA LEU A 59 -5.68 3.72 15.27
C LEU A 59 -5.10 4.82 14.37
N TRP A 60 -5.39 6.08 14.62
CA TRP A 60 -4.77 7.22 13.92
C TRP A 60 -3.24 7.19 14.07
N LEU A 61 -2.73 7.05 15.30
CA LEU A 61 -1.29 6.96 15.55
C LEU A 61 -0.69 5.75 14.85
N MET A 62 -1.36 4.60 14.91
CA MET A 62 -0.93 3.37 14.27
C MET A 62 -0.88 3.50 12.75
N ILE A 63 -1.90 4.08 12.10
CA ILE A 63 -1.89 4.34 10.66
C ILE A 63 -0.72 5.25 10.30
N SER A 64 -0.50 6.31 11.08
CA SER A 64 0.55 7.31 10.85
C SER A 64 1.96 6.71 10.97
N VAL A 65 2.20 5.82 11.93
CA VAL A 65 3.52 5.24 12.19
C VAL A 65 3.76 3.95 11.38
N PHE A 66 2.73 3.15 11.14
CA PHE A 66 2.90 1.83 10.52
C PHE A 66 2.43 1.81 9.06
N THR A 67 1.19 2.21 8.80
CA THR A 67 0.56 2.03 7.47
C THR A 67 1.08 2.98 6.43
N ILE A 68 1.13 4.29 6.72
CA ILE A 68 1.62 5.29 5.75
C ILE A 68 3.10 5.02 5.40
N PRO A 69 4.02 4.87 6.38
CA PRO A 69 5.41 4.60 6.07
C PRO A 69 5.62 3.22 5.43
N GLY A 70 4.79 2.23 5.79
CA GLY A 70 4.81 0.90 5.18
C GLY A 70 4.44 0.91 3.69
N LEU A 71 3.52 1.80 3.29
CA LEU A 71 3.17 1.96 1.88
C LEU A 71 4.31 2.60 1.09
N VAL A 72 4.94 3.64 1.63
CA VAL A 72 6.13 4.27 1.02
C VAL A 72 7.26 3.23 0.88
N ALA A 73 7.53 2.46 1.92
CA ALA A 73 8.53 1.39 1.92
C ALA A 73 8.21 0.29 0.88
N SER A 74 6.94 -0.03 0.66
CA SER A 74 6.50 -0.95 -0.40
C SER A 74 6.87 -0.41 -1.78
N PHE A 75 6.57 0.86 -2.06
CA PHE A 75 6.94 1.50 -3.32
C PHE A 75 8.45 1.57 -3.53
N ALA A 76 9.22 1.93 -2.49
CA ALA A 76 10.67 1.95 -2.57
C ALA A 76 11.26 0.56 -2.83
N SER A 77 10.72 -0.47 -2.18
CA SER A 77 11.16 -1.86 -2.37
C SER A 77 10.85 -2.37 -3.78
N VAL A 78 9.70 -1.99 -4.33
CA VAL A 78 9.34 -2.26 -5.72
C VAL A 78 10.27 -1.53 -6.69
N GLN A 79 10.62 -0.27 -6.43
CA GLN A 79 11.58 0.47 -7.25
C GLN A 79 12.93 -0.23 -7.27
N GLU A 80 13.49 -0.52 -6.09
CA GLU A 80 14.76 -1.22 -5.92
C GLU A 80 14.76 -2.55 -6.68
N TRP A 81 13.65 -3.28 -6.62
CA TRP A 81 13.47 -4.51 -7.36
C TRP A 81 13.51 -4.30 -8.87
N GLN A 82 12.87 -3.25 -9.39
CA GLN A 82 12.86 -2.95 -10.82
C GLN A 82 14.19 -2.40 -11.36
N THR A 83 15.01 -1.77 -10.51
CA THR A 83 16.29 -1.17 -10.91
C THR A 83 17.48 -2.11 -10.68
N ASN A 84 17.52 -2.81 -9.55
CA ASN A 84 18.71 -3.56 -9.10
C ASN A 84 18.46 -5.08 -9.01
N GLY A 85 17.23 -5.54 -9.23
CA GLY A 85 16.89 -6.95 -9.44
C GLY A 85 16.87 -7.82 -8.18
N SER A 86 17.99 -7.98 -7.48
CA SER A 86 18.12 -8.93 -6.36
C SER A 86 18.76 -8.32 -5.12
N VAL A 87 17.91 -7.90 -4.18
CA VAL A 87 18.30 -7.55 -2.80
C VAL A 87 17.40 -8.33 -1.85
N SER A 88 17.84 -8.51 -0.60
CA SER A 88 16.93 -8.98 0.46
C SER A 88 15.85 -7.91 0.70
N PHE A 89 14.72 -8.03 -0.01
CA PHE A 89 13.61 -7.06 0.04
C PHE A 89 12.99 -6.94 1.43
N PHE A 90 13.09 -7.99 2.27
CA PHE A 90 12.71 -7.92 3.67
C PHE A 90 13.52 -6.86 4.43
N LYS A 91 14.86 -6.96 4.43
CA LYS A 91 15.73 -5.99 5.11
C LYS A 91 15.60 -4.58 4.52
N TYR A 92 15.52 -4.50 3.19
CA TYR A 92 15.35 -3.23 2.50
C TYR A 92 14.04 -2.54 2.87
N PHE A 93 12.94 -3.28 2.93
CA PHE A 93 11.63 -2.77 3.34
C PHE A 93 11.69 -2.15 4.73
N PHE A 94 12.23 -2.85 5.73
CA PHE A 94 12.32 -2.31 7.09
C PHE A 94 13.21 -1.07 7.16
N LYS A 95 14.34 -1.06 6.44
CA LYS A 95 15.19 0.14 6.35
C LYS A 95 14.39 1.34 5.82
N GLN A 96 13.69 1.16 4.70
CA GLN A 96 12.90 2.23 4.10
C GLN A 96 11.69 2.62 4.94
N TRP A 97 11.09 1.68 5.68
CA TRP A 97 10.03 1.97 6.63
C TRP A 97 10.53 2.88 7.76
N PHE A 98 11.71 2.60 8.32
CA PHE A 98 12.34 3.46 9.32
C PHE A 98 12.70 4.84 8.74
N ASP A 99 13.29 4.90 7.55
CA ASP A 99 13.63 6.17 6.91
C ASP A 99 12.39 7.02 6.61
N SER A 100 11.28 6.38 6.22
CA SER A 100 9.99 7.05 5.95
C SER A 100 9.36 7.66 7.19
N GLN A 101 9.75 7.26 8.42
CA GLN A 101 9.29 7.89 9.66
C GLN A 101 9.71 9.36 9.76
N LYS A 102 10.81 9.75 9.10
CA LYS A 102 11.32 11.13 9.09
C LYS A 102 10.30 12.11 8.50
N ASN A 103 9.40 11.64 7.63
CA ASN A 103 8.32 12.42 7.04
C ASN A 103 7.09 12.56 7.97
N TYR A 104 7.32 12.79 9.27
CA TYR A 104 6.29 12.74 10.30
C TYR A 104 5.08 13.65 10.01
N ARG A 105 5.29 14.86 9.47
CA ARG A 105 4.20 15.79 9.15
C ARG A 105 3.22 15.20 8.13
N ILE A 106 3.75 14.60 7.07
CA ILE A 106 2.95 13.98 6.01
C ILE A 106 2.26 12.73 6.56
N ASN A 107 3.00 11.89 7.30
CA ASN A 107 2.49 10.66 7.86
C ASN A 107 1.31 10.89 8.82
N PHE A 108 1.48 11.82 9.77
CA PHE A 108 0.43 12.17 10.73
C PHE A 108 -0.75 12.89 10.07
N GLY A 109 -0.50 13.75 9.07
CA GLY A 109 -1.55 14.43 8.31
C GLY A 109 -2.42 13.43 7.53
N LEU A 110 -1.80 12.53 6.76
CA LEU A 110 -2.52 11.48 6.03
C LEU A 110 -3.24 10.52 6.97
N GLY A 111 -2.59 10.10 8.06
CA GLY A 111 -3.23 9.27 9.07
C GLY A 111 -4.44 9.95 9.72
N PHE A 112 -4.37 11.26 9.97
CA PHE A 112 -5.47 12.02 10.57
C PHE A 112 -6.67 12.04 9.62
N VAL A 113 -6.44 12.35 8.35
CA VAL A 113 -7.47 12.31 7.31
C VAL A 113 -8.08 10.91 7.19
N ALA A 114 -7.27 9.84 7.27
CA ALA A 114 -7.77 8.47 7.30
C ALA A 114 -8.72 8.23 8.49
N SER A 115 -8.34 8.69 9.69
CA SER A 115 -9.18 8.53 10.89
C SER A 115 -10.51 9.28 10.78
N ILE A 116 -10.53 10.46 10.14
CA ILE A 116 -11.76 11.18 9.82
C ILE A 116 -12.64 10.35 8.90
N PHE A 117 -12.09 9.76 7.84
CA PHE A 117 -12.89 8.91 6.94
C PHE A 117 -13.43 7.66 7.63
N ILE A 118 -12.67 7.04 8.54
CA ILE A 118 -13.17 5.91 9.36
C ILE A 118 -14.36 6.34 10.21
N LEU A 119 -14.28 7.50 10.86
CA LEU A 119 -15.37 8.06 11.66
C LEU A 119 -16.60 8.37 10.79
N LEU A 120 -16.41 9.10 9.69
CA LEU A 120 -17.48 9.47 8.76
C LEU A 120 -18.16 8.24 8.15
N ASN A 121 -17.39 7.22 7.80
CA ASN A 121 -17.94 5.97 7.27
C ASN A 121 -18.92 5.35 8.28
N LYS A 122 -18.53 5.22 9.56
CA LYS A 122 -19.38 4.68 10.62
C LYS A 122 -20.64 5.50 10.88
N ILE A 123 -20.55 6.83 10.82
CA ILE A 123 -21.70 7.74 11.01
C ILE A 123 -22.69 7.61 9.84
N THR A 124 -22.18 7.45 8.61
CA THR A 124 -23.00 7.56 7.40
C THR A 124 -23.57 6.24 6.90
N VAL A 125 -23.17 5.08 7.45
CA VAL A 125 -23.66 3.75 7.02
C VAL A 125 -25.19 3.65 6.92
N GLY A 126 -25.93 4.37 7.76
CA GLY A 126 -27.41 4.37 7.74
C GLY A 126 -28.06 5.25 6.67
N SER A 127 -27.29 6.08 5.96
CA SER A 127 -27.81 6.99 4.92
C SER A 127 -27.07 6.78 3.60
N PRO A 128 -27.71 6.17 2.58
CA PRO A 128 -27.04 5.82 1.33
C PRO A 128 -26.37 7.00 0.62
N GLN A 129 -27.04 8.17 0.61
CA GLN A 129 -26.52 9.36 -0.06
C GLN A 129 -25.23 9.88 0.60
N TRP A 130 -25.23 10.03 1.92
CA TRP A 130 -24.06 10.48 2.67
C TRP A 130 -22.94 9.44 2.67
N HIS A 131 -23.30 8.16 2.74
CA HIS A 131 -22.34 7.07 2.67
C HIS A 131 -21.61 7.07 1.32
N MET A 132 -22.34 7.24 0.22
CA MET A 132 -21.74 7.31 -1.12
C MET A 132 -20.80 8.51 -1.26
N ALA A 133 -21.17 9.68 -0.73
CA ALA A 133 -20.27 10.84 -0.71
C ALA A 133 -18.96 10.54 0.04
N VAL A 134 -19.05 9.94 1.24
CA VAL A 134 -17.88 9.54 2.02
C VAL A 134 -17.00 8.55 1.25
N LEU A 135 -17.59 7.57 0.55
CA LEU A 135 -16.85 6.61 -0.26
C LEU A 135 -16.10 7.28 -1.42
N ILE A 136 -16.73 8.24 -2.12
CA ILE A 136 -16.08 9.01 -3.20
C ILE A 136 -14.88 9.80 -2.66
N PHE A 137 -15.04 10.52 -1.55
CA PHE A 137 -13.93 11.26 -0.95
C PHE A 137 -12.84 10.33 -0.40
N THR A 138 -13.20 9.16 0.12
CA THR A 138 -12.25 8.13 0.55
C THR A 138 -11.46 7.59 -0.66
N PHE A 139 -12.10 7.44 -1.82
CA PHE A 139 -11.41 7.06 -3.05
C PHE A 139 -10.40 8.12 -3.48
N VAL A 140 -10.77 9.41 -3.46
CA VAL A 140 -9.84 10.52 -3.73
C VAL A 140 -8.68 10.52 -2.73
N TYR A 141 -8.96 10.25 -1.46
CA TYR A 141 -7.91 10.10 -0.45
C TYR A 141 -6.93 8.96 -0.80
N PHE A 142 -7.42 7.80 -1.26
CA PHE A 142 -6.53 6.73 -1.73
C PHE A 142 -5.69 7.13 -2.94
N MET A 143 -6.21 7.97 -3.86
CA MET A 143 -5.40 8.52 -4.95
C MET A 143 -4.25 9.36 -4.41
N VAL A 144 -4.52 10.24 -3.45
CA VAL A 144 -3.47 11.06 -2.80
C VAL A 144 -2.47 10.17 -2.08
N LEU A 145 -2.94 9.12 -1.41
CA LEU A 145 -2.11 8.17 -0.69
C LEU A 145 -1.13 7.44 -1.62
N VAL A 146 -1.63 6.89 -2.73
CA VAL A 146 -0.82 6.19 -3.74
C VAL A 146 0.18 7.15 -4.40
N ALA A 147 -0.28 8.35 -4.79
CA ALA A 147 0.58 9.36 -5.41
C ALA A 147 1.70 9.82 -4.46
N THR A 148 1.38 10.08 -3.19
CA THR A 148 2.35 10.47 -2.17
C THR A 148 3.34 9.33 -1.90
N GLY A 149 2.86 8.09 -1.79
CA GLY A 149 3.69 6.91 -1.61
C GLY A 149 4.71 6.74 -2.73
N PHE A 150 4.26 6.88 -3.98
CA PHE A 150 5.13 6.81 -5.16
C PHE A 150 6.12 7.98 -5.23
N GLN A 151 5.68 9.20 -4.96
CA GLN A 151 6.53 10.39 -5.04
C GLN A 151 7.62 10.39 -3.96
N LEU A 152 7.28 10.02 -2.73
CA LEU A 152 8.25 9.89 -1.63
C LEU A 152 9.24 8.74 -1.84
N ALA A 153 8.83 7.66 -2.50
CA ALA A 153 9.71 6.54 -2.79
C ALA A 153 10.68 6.82 -3.96
N THR A 154 10.18 7.44 -5.03
CA THR A 154 10.92 7.57 -6.29
C THR A 154 11.64 8.89 -6.48
N HIS A 155 11.22 9.94 -5.77
CA HIS A 155 11.68 11.33 -5.97
C HIS A 155 11.64 11.80 -7.43
N LYS A 156 10.83 11.15 -8.28
CA LYS A 156 10.80 11.40 -9.73
C LYS A 156 10.06 12.70 -10.08
N PHE A 157 9.15 13.11 -9.22
CA PHE A 157 8.30 14.29 -9.42
C PHE A 157 8.52 15.29 -8.29
N ASP A 158 8.64 16.57 -8.65
CA ASP A 158 8.88 17.67 -7.72
C ASP A 158 7.70 17.89 -6.75
N SER A 159 6.48 17.57 -7.19
CA SER A 159 5.29 17.69 -6.36
C SER A 159 4.25 16.63 -6.66
N ILE A 160 3.41 16.33 -5.66
CA ILE A 160 2.24 15.45 -5.79
C ILE A 160 1.27 16.04 -6.84
N LEU A 161 1.10 17.36 -6.86
CA LEU A 161 0.21 18.04 -7.81
C LEU A 161 0.68 17.82 -9.26
N ALA A 162 1.99 17.91 -9.52
CA ALA A 162 2.55 17.60 -10.84
C ALA A 162 2.22 16.17 -11.28
N LEU A 163 2.33 15.19 -10.36
CA LEU A 163 1.97 13.81 -10.64
C LEU A 163 0.48 13.63 -10.98
N PHE A 164 -0.42 14.35 -10.29
CA PHE A 164 -1.86 14.34 -10.58
C PHE A 164 -2.21 14.95 -11.93
N VAL A 165 -1.52 16.02 -12.32
CA VAL A 165 -1.76 16.71 -13.60
C VAL A 165 -1.23 15.88 -14.76
N GLU A 166 -0.04 15.29 -14.62
CA GLU A 166 0.57 14.51 -15.69
C GLU A 166 -0.04 13.12 -15.85
N LYS A 167 -0.47 12.47 -14.76
CA LYS A 167 -0.93 11.07 -14.76
C LYS A 167 -2.23 10.84 -13.98
N PRO A 168 -3.33 11.55 -14.27
CA PRO A 168 -4.59 11.39 -13.54
C PRO A 168 -5.19 9.99 -13.74
N LEU A 169 -5.29 9.51 -14.99
CA LEU A 169 -5.87 8.20 -15.31
C LEU A 169 -5.05 7.03 -14.74
N PRO A 170 -3.71 6.99 -14.87
CA PRO A 170 -2.89 5.97 -14.22
C PRO A 170 -3.09 5.87 -12.70
N ILE A 171 -3.26 7.00 -12.00
CA ILE A 171 -3.53 6.99 -10.54
C ILE A 171 -4.89 6.37 -10.24
N ILE A 172 -5.94 6.73 -10.99
CA ILE A 172 -7.28 6.14 -10.83
C ILE A 172 -7.22 4.62 -11.00
N ILE A 173 -6.59 4.15 -12.07
CA ILE A 173 -6.46 2.71 -12.36
C ILE A 173 -5.68 2.01 -11.24
N SER A 174 -4.60 2.65 -10.76
CA SER A 174 -3.77 2.14 -9.66
C SER A 174 -4.60 1.92 -8.39
N VAL A 175 -5.42 2.90 -8.01
CA VAL A 175 -6.31 2.78 -6.85
C VAL A 175 -7.39 1.72 -7.05
N ILE A 176 -7.99 1.63 -8.24
CA ILE A 176 -8.97 0.58 -8.55
C ILE A 176 -8.34 -0.81 -8.38
N VAL A 177 -7.13 -1.02 -8.92
CA VAL A 177 -6.39 -2.27 -8.77
C VAL A 177 -6.07 -2.54 -7.29
N PHE A 178 -5.65 -1.52 -6.53
CA PHE A 178 -5.41 -1.62 -5.08
C PHE A 178 -6.66 -2.09 -4.34
N LEU A 179 -7.81 -1.47 -4.61
CA LEU A 179 -9.08 -1.83 -3.96
C LEU A 179 -9.54 -3.23 -4.35
N ILE A 180 -9.48 -3.61 -5.63
CA ILE A 180 -9.86 -4.95 -6.10
C ILE A 180 -8.98 -6.01 -5.43
N LEU A 181 -7.66 -5.83 -5.38
CA LEU A 181 -6.74 -6.79 -4.78
C LEU A 181 -6.95 -6.94 -3.26
N ILE A 182 -7.31 -5.85 -2.56
CA ILE A 182 -7.68 -5.92 -1.14
C ILE A 182 -9.04 -6.60 -0.95
N LEU A 183 -10.05 -6.29 -1.78
CA LEU A 183 -11.38 -6.90 -1.69
C LEU A 183 -11.34 -8.40 -1.99
N MET A 184 -10.62 -8.80 -3.03
CA MET A 184 -10.39 -10.22 -3.35
C MET A 184 -9.77 -10.93 -2.15
N ASN A 185 -8.80 -10.29 -1.49
CA ASN A 185 -8.16 -10.85 -0.31
C ASN A 185 -9.14 -11.09 0.85
N PHE A 186 -10.07 -10.15 1.10
CA PHE A 186 -11.12 -10.34 2.11
C PHE A 186 -12.09 -11.48 1.77
N ILE A 187 -12.50 -11.61 0.51
CA ILE A 187 -13.50 -12.61 0.07
C ILE A 187 -12.91 -14.02 0.09
N LEU A 188 -11.67 -14.17 -0.38
CA LEU A 188 -11.05 -15.47 -0.60
C LEU A 188 -10.63 -16.18 0.70
N GLN A 189 -10.61 -15.49 1.85
CA GLN A 189 -10.10 -15.98 3.14
C GLN A 189 -8.72 -16.68 3.06
N LEU A 190 -8.02 -16.49 1.94
CA LEU A 190 -6.80 -17.18 1.58
C LEU A 190 -5.64 -16.43 2.21
N ALA A 191 -5.37 -16.74 3.48
CA ALA A 191 -4.25 -16.18 4.23
C ALA A 191 -2.93 -16.18 3.43
N PHE A 192 -2.70 -17.19 2.59
CA PHE A 192 -1.54 -17.27 1.71
C PHE A 192 -1.54 -16.24 0.56
N LEU A 193 -2.66 -16.04 -0.14
CA LEU A 193 -2.76 -15.04 -1.21
C LEU A 193 -2.66 -13.61 -0.65
N SER A 194 -3.15 -13.41 0.59
CA SER A 194 -3.06 -12.15 1.34
C SER A 194 -1.62 -11.68 1.52
N VAL A 195 -0.71 -12.64 1.74
CA VAL A 195 0.72 -12.43 2.01
C VAL A 195 1.53 -12.36 0.70
N VAL A 196 1.01 -12.83 -0.44
CA VAL A 196 1.74 -12.78 -1.72
C VAL A 196 1.34 -11.60 -2.62
N CYS A 197 0.05 -11.25 -2.72
CA CYS A 197 -0.47 -10.47 -3.85
C CYS A 197 -1.28 -9.21 -3.52
N SER A 198 -1.36 -8.74 -2.27
CA SER A 198 -2.24 -7.62 -1.96
C SER A 198 -1.53 -6.27 -2.16
N VAL A 199 -0.60 -5.90 -1.26
CA VAL A 199 0.03 -4.58 -1.30
C VAL A 199 1.22 -4.55 -2.26
N SER A 200 2.06 -5.59 -2.30
CA SER A 200 3.22 -5.64 -3.20
C SER A 200 2.84 -5.67 -4.68
N LEU A 201 1.81 -6.44 -5.05
CA LEU A 201 1.35 -6.50 -6.44
C LEU A 201 0.67 -5.20 -6.86
N SER A 202 -0.16 -4.62 -5.99
CA SER A 202 -0.78 -3.33 -6.30
C SER A 202 0.25 -2.21 -6.41
N THR A 203 1.24 -2.16 -5.50
CA THR A 203 2.35 -1.19 -5.60
C THR A 203 3.21 -1.43 -6.83
N TYR A 204 3.44 -2.68 -7.23
CA TYR A 204 4.11 -3.02 -8.48
C TYR A 204 3.35 -2.51 -9.73
N VAL A 205 2.04 -2.78 -9.81
CA VAL A 205 1.22 -2.31 -10.93
C VAL A 205 1.18 -0.78 -10.96
N SER A 206 0.97 -0.16 -9.80
CA SER A 206 0.94 1.30 -9.66
C SER A 206 2.28 1.91 -10.06
N TYR A 207 3.40 1.34 -9.63
CA TYR A 207 4.74 1.77 -10.00
C TYR A 207 4.95 1.74 -11.52
N ARG A 208 4.52 0.66 -12.19
CA ARG A 208 4.60 0.54 -13.65
C ARG A 208 3.73 1.57 -14.36
N LEU A 209 2.49 1.77 -13.93
CA LEU A 209 1.54 2.73 -14.53
C LEU A 209 1.98 4.18 -14.36
N LEU A 210 2.53 4.52 -13.18
CA LEU A 210 3.06 5.84 -12.88
C LEU A 210 4.44 6.09 -13.52
N GLY A 211 4.97 5.10 -14.24
CA GLY A 211 6.19 5.21 -15.04
C GLY A 211 7.46 5.19 -14.18
N GLY A 212 7.49 4.35 -13.16
CA GLY A 212 8.71 4.06 -12.41
C GLY A 212 9.85 3.57 -13.32
N GLN A 213 11.08 3.78 -12.88
CA GLN A 213 12.28 3.35 -13.61
C GLN A 213 12.35 1.81 -13.68
N ILE A 214 12.75 1.31 -14.83
CA ILE A 214 12.99 -0.12 -15.08
C ILE A 214 14.43 -0.19 -15.56
N ALA A 215 15.23 -1.10 -15.01
CA ALA A 215 16.57 -1.34 -15.52
C ALA A 215 16.51 -1.58 -17.03
N LYS A 216 17.33 -0.85 -17.81
CA LYS A 216 17.52 -1.16 -19.22
C LYS A 216 18.00 -2.62 -19.28
N LYS A 217 17.27 -3.46 -20.00
CA LYS A 217 17.84 -4.70 -20.49
C LYS A 217 18.84 -4.28 -21.57
N ASP A 218 20.11 -4.23 -21.20
CA ASP A 218 21.19 -4.39 -22.17
C ASP A 218 21.16 -5.83 -22.70
#